data_AF-A0A7C8KX57-F1
#
_entry.id   AF-A0A7C8KX57-F1
#
_cell.length_a   1.000
_cell.length_b   1.000
_cell.length_c   1.000
_cell.angle_alpha   90.00
_cell.angle_beta   90.00
_cell.angle_gamma   90.00
#
_symmetry.space_group_name_H-M   'P 1'
#
loop_
_entity.id
_entity.type
_entity.pdbx_description
1 polymer ?
#
loop_
_entity_poly.entity_id
_entity_poly.type
_entity_poly.pdbx_seq_one_letter_code
_entity_poly.pdbx_strand_id
1 'polypeptide(L)'
;MQDKLIGKRLFLKEHGITSGQYSNAVKLVLGSVLGTIAALLQSAGLFAGFGYLFSMMATGPIVLATILSIKIGLITYTSTALLLLIIQPSEIVVFLFTTGLLGVGLGIGFKLLKKRILVTMTGAFSLVLGVIVLLYLFQFPILGPGVTGPPGLFIILGLSCFCLLYSWIWMRISLVMMVKLERQYSLRRSQA
;
A
#
# COMPACT_ATOMS: atom_id res chain seq x y z
N MET A 1 -28.09 11.18 11.55
CA MET A 1 -27.12 12.31 11.44
C MET A 1 -26.39 12.64 12.76
N GLN A 2 -26.87 12.17 13.93
CA GLN A 2 -26.07 11.89 15.14
C GLN A 2 -25.23 10.58 15.00
N ASP A 3 -24.94 10.20 13.74
CA ASP A 3 -24.71 8.82 13.27
C ASP A 3 -23.45 8.67 12.40
N LYS A 4 -22.85 9.77 11.92
CA LYS A 4 -21.37 9.86 11.72
C LYS A 4 -20.60 9.54 13.02
N LEU A 5 -21.34 9.48 14.12
CA LEU A 5 -20.96 9.63 15.50
C LEU A 5 -20.96 8.32 16.30
N ILE A 6 -21.24 7.15 15.72
CA ILE A 6 -20.53 5.89 16.09
C ILE A 6 -19.45 5.57 15.03
N GLY A 7 -19.51 6.17 13.84
CA GLY A 7 -19.01 5.62 12.55
C GLY A 7 -17.49 5.65 12.29
N LYS A 8 -16.75 5.64 13.37
CA LYS A 8 -15.42 6.19 13.59
C LYS A 8 -15.03 5.92 15.06
N ARG A 9 -16.02 5.64 15.94
CA ARG A 9 -15.93 5.11 17.31
C ARG A 9 -15.89 3.58 17.26
N LEU A 10 -14.82 2.89 17.55
CA LEU A 10 -13.42 3.26 17.65
C LEU A 10 -12.86 3.37 16.22
N PHE A 11 -11.65 3.85 15.95
CA PHE A 11 -11.01 3.73 14.62
C PHE A 11 -10.65 2.24 14.32
N LEU A 12 -11.62 1.35 14.51
CA LEU A 12 -11.61 -0.11 14.62
C LEU A 12 -10.76 -0.63 15.79
N LYS A 13 -11.15 -0.23 17.01
CA LYS A 13 -10.46 -0.39 18.32
C LYS A 13 -8.95 -0.19 18.25
N GLU A 14 -8.57 0.76 17.38
CA GLU A 14 -7.24 1.26 17.07
C GLU A 14 -6.33 0.31 16.27
N HIS A 15 -6.88 -0.34 15.23
CA HIS A 15 -6.23 -1.33 14.34
C HIS A 15 -6.28 -2.77 14.85
N GLY A 16 -7.41 -3.21 15.39
CA GLY A 16 -7.66 -4.56 15.93
C GLY A 16 -7.39 -5.74 14.98
N ILE A 17 -6.12 -5.99 14.67
CA ILE A 17 -5.54 -7.32 14.54
C ILE A 17 -4.52 -7.39 15.65
N THR A 18 -4.82 -8.15 16.70
CA THR A 18 -3.82 -8.61 17.66
C THR A 18 -2.89 -9.55 16.90
N SER A 19 -1.96 -8.99 16.13
CA SER A 19 -0.86 -9.75 15.54
C SER A 19 -0.05 -10.44 16.64
N GLY A 20 -0.18 -10.00 17.90
CA GLY A 20 0.31 -10.73 19.06
C GLY A 20 -0.20 -12.18 19.19
N GLN A 21 -1.30 -12.56 18.53
CA GLN A 21 -1.81 -13.93 18.59
C GLN A 21 -1.11 -14.91 17.65
N TYR A 22 -0.51 -14.43 16.56
CA TYR A 22 0.19 -15.30 15.61
C TYR A 22 1.69 -15.36 15.93
N SER A 23 2.25 -16.57 15.92
CA SER A 23 3.68 -16.76 16.05
C SER A 23 4.42 -16.07 14.89
N ASN A 24 5.71 -15.75 15.09
CA ASN A 24 6.51 -15.12 14.06
C ASN A 24 6.58 -15.97 12.77
N ALA A 25 6.56 -17.31 12.91
CA ALA A 25 6.52 -18.22 11.77
C ALA A 25 5.25 -18.04 10.93
N VAL A 26 4.07 -17.98 11.56
CA VAL A 26 2.80 -17.79 10.83
C VAL A 26 2.78 -16.43 10.13
N LYS A 27 3.26 -15.37 10.78
CA LYS A 27 3.36 -14.05 10.13
C LYS A 27 4.28 -14.08 8.92
N LEU A 28 5.40 -14.80 9.01
CA LEU A 28 6.35 -14.93 7.91
C LEU A 28 5.72 -15.66 6.73
N VAL A 29 5.00 -16.76 6.96
CA VAL A 29 4.27 -17.50 5.92
C VAL A 29 3.17 -16.64 5.28
N LEU A 30 2.41 -15.90 6.09
CA LEU A 30 1.41 -14.96 5.55
C LEU A 30 2.06 -13.85 4.74
N GLY A 31 3.18 -13.30 5.22
CA GLY A 31 3.98 -12.32 4.49
C GLY A 31 4.46 -12.85 3.15
N SER A 32 5.01 -14.05 3.09
CA SER A 32 5.47 -14.65 1.81
C SER A 32 4.32 -14.86 0.83
N VAL A 33 3.16 -15.36 1.29
CA VAL A 33 1.98 -15.53 0.42
C VAL A 33 1.49 -14.18 -0.11
N LEU A 34 1.38 -13.17 0.76
CA LEU A 34 1.00 -11.81 0.34
C LEU A 34 2.04 -11.21 -0.62
N GLY A 35 3.33 -11.48 -0.40
CA GLY A 35 4.42 -11.01 -1.25
C GLY A 35 4.39 -11.63 -2.64
N THR A 36 4.09 -12.92 -2.75
CA THR A 36 3.90 -13.60 -4.03
C THR A 36 2.67 -13.07 -4.77
N ILE A 37 1.55 -12.86 -4.06
CA ILE A 37 0.34 -12.24 -4.66
C ILE A 37 0.66 -10.83 -5.17
N ALA A 38 1.40 -10.02 -4.39
CA ALA A 38 1.84 -8.70 -4.81
C ALA A 38 2.71 -8.76 -6.07
N ALA A 39 3.64 -9.72 -6.15
CA ALA A 39 4.49 -9.90 -7.33
C ALA A 39 3.66 -10.26 -8.57
N LEU A 40 2.70 -11.18 -8.44
CA LEU A 40 1.80 -11.57 -9.54
C LEU A 40 0.95 -10.38 -10.02
N LEU A 41 0.35 -9.64 -9.09
CA LEU A 41 -0.46 -8.46 -9.43
C LEU A 41 0.39 -7.38 -10.09
N GLN A 42 1.56 -7.08 -9.54
CA GLN A 42 2.46 -6.06 -10.09
C GLN A 42 2.95 -6.45 -11.48
N SER A 43 3.24 -7.73 -11.72
CA SER A 43 3.68 -8.25 -13.02
C SER A 43 2.64 -8.02 -14.13
N ALA A 44 1.36 -7.84 -13.79
CA ALA A 44 0.32 -7.49 -14.75
C ALA A 44 0.55 -6.13 -15.43
N GLY A 45 1.42 -5.27 -14.88
CA GLY A 45 1.83 -4.00 -15.49
C GLY A 45 2.40 -4.16 -16.91
N LEU A 46 2.97 -5.34 -17.22
CA LEU A 46 3.47 -5.68 -18.55
C LEU A 46 2.42 -5.51 -19.67
N PHE A 47 1.15 -5.81 -19.37
CA PHE A 47 0.10 -5.80 -20.40
C PHE A 47 -0.36 -4.40 -20.80
N ALA A 48 0.16 -3.34 -20.16
CA ALA A 48 -0.25 -1.94 -20.31
C ALA A 48 -1.78 -1.74 -20.18
N GLY A 49 -2.27 -0.49 -20.21
CA GLY A 49 -3.71 -0.21 -20.11
C GLY A 49 -4.36 -0.81 -18.86
N PHE A 50 -5.22 -1.82 -19.03
CA PHE A 50 -5.84 -2.56 -17.91
C PHE A 50 -4.83 -3.24 -16.98
N GLY A 51 -3.66 -3.64 -17.52
CA GLY A 51 -2.57 -4.22 -16.74
C GLY A 51 -2.07 -3.28 -15.64
N TYR A 52 -2.07 -1.97 -15.88
CA TYR A 52 -1.69 -1.00 -14.86
C TYR A 52 -2.69 -0.92 -13.71
N LEU A 53 -3.99 -1.10 -13.97
CA LEU A 53 -5.00 -1.15 -12.91
C LEU A 53 -4.79 -2.36 -12.00
N PHE A 54 -4.44 -3.51 -12.57
CA PHE A 54 -4.09 -4.69 -11.78
C PHE A 54 -2.77 -4.53 -11.03
N SER A 55 -1.76 -3.91 -11.65
CA SER A 55 -0.48 -3.61 -11.02
C SER A 55 -0.66 -2.73 -9.76
N MET A 56 -1.54 -1.73 -9.82
CA MET A 56 -1.88 -0.92 -8.65
C MET A 56 -2.40 -1.75 -7.47
N MET A 57 -3.07 -2.88 -7.74
CA MET A 57 -3.62 -3.75 -6.69
C MET A 57 -2.55 -4.41 -5.81
N ALA A 58 -1.29 -4.46 -6.25
CA ALA A 58 -0.16 -4.95 -5.45
C ALA A 58 0.05 -4.15 -4.16
N THR A 59 -0.45 -2.90 -4.10
CA THR A 59 -0.45 -2.07 -2.88
C THR A 59 -1.17 -2.77 -1.72
N GLY A 60 -2.33 -3.39 -1.99
CA GLY A 60 -3.18 -4.01 -0.97
C GLY A 60 -2.47 -5.11 -0.16
N PRO A 61 -1.90 -6.14 -0.79
CA PRO A 61 -1.14 -7.18 -0.09
C PRO A 61 0.02 -6.64 0.76
N ILE A 62 0.74 -5.62 0.29
CA ILE A 62 1.84 -4.99 1.04
C ILE A 62 1.32 -4.22 2.26
N VAL A 63 0.20 -3.49 2.14
CA VAL A 63 -0.47 -2.86 3.27
C VAL A 63 -0.82 -3.90 4.33
N LEU A 64 -1.46 -5.00 3.93
CA LEU A 64 -1.87 -6.08 4.83
C LEU A 64 -0.67 -6.71 5.55
N ALA A 65 0.40 -7.03 4.82
CA ALA A 65 1.62 -7.59 5.39
C ALA A 65 2.26 -6.66 6.44
N THR A 66 2.28 -5.35 6.16
CA THR A 66 2.85 -4.33 7.04
C THR A 66 2.02 -4.14 8.31
N ILE A 67 0.69 -4.25 8.20
CA ILE A 67 -0.21 -4.19 9.37
C ILE A 67 -0.01 -5.42 10.27
N LEU A 68 0.21 -6.61 9.70
CA LEU A 68 0.55 -7.81 10.50
C LEU A 68 1.80 -7.56 11.35
N SER A 69 2.87 -7.03 10.77
CA SER A 69 4.07 -6.58 11.48
C SER A 69 4.88 -5.68 10.57
N ILE A 70 5.36 -4.54 11.08
CA ILE A 70 6.19 -3.63 10.26
C ILE A 70 7.40 -4.37 9.71
N LYS A 71 8.05 -5.19 10.55
CA LYS A 71 9.20 -6.02 10.14
C LYS A 71 8.83 -7.00 9.02
N ILE A 72 7.67 -7.66 9.13
CA ILE A 72 7.21 -8.61 8.12
C ILE A 72 6.79 -7.90 6.84
N GLY A 73 6.15 -6.73 6.93
CA GLY A 73 5.84 -5.89 5.78
C GLY A 73 7.07 -5.47 4.99
N LEU A 74 8.13 -5.05 5.68
CA LEU A 74 9.40 -4.72 5.05
C LEU A 74 10.06 -5.95 4.40
N ILE A 75 10.11 -7.08 5.09
CA ILE A 75 10.62 -8.34 4.51
C ILE A 75 9.79 -8.75 3.28
N THR A 76 8.46 -8.62 3.37
CA THR A 76 7.54 -8.93 2.26
C THR A 76 7.79 -8.01 1.08
N TYR A 77 7.91 -6.70 1.30
CA TYR A 77 8.22 -5.71 0.28
C TYR A 77 9.55 -6.02 -0.41
N THR A 78 10.62 -6.31 0.35
CA THR A 78 11.92 -6.70 -0.24
C THR A 78 11.82 -8.02 -1.00
N SER A 79 11.12 -9.02 -0.46
CA SER A 79 10.92 -10.31 -1.13
C SER A 79 10.12 -10.17 -2.42
N THR A 80 9.07 -9.34 -2.46
CA THR A 80 8.31 -9.05 -3.67
C THR A 80 9.20 -8.36 -4.71
N ALA A 81 10.04 -7.42 -4.30
CA ALA A 81 10.99 -6.78 -5.21
C ALA A 81 12.00 -7.77 -5.80
N LEU A 82 12.50 -8.73 -5.00
CA LEU A 82 13.38 -9.80 -5.49
C LEU A 82 12.65 -10.74 -6.46
N LEU A 83 11.39 -11.08 -6.19
CA LEU A 83 10.59 -11.87 -7.13
C LEU A 83 10.36 -11.13 -8.45
N LEU A 84 10.04 -9.83 -8.37
CA LEU A 84 9.88 -8.99 -9.55
C LEU A 84 11.19 -8.82 -10.33
N LEU A 85 12.34 -8.79 -9.65
CA LEU A 85 13.64 -8.76 -10.32
C LEU A 85 13.84 -9.99 -11.22
N ILE A 86 13.30 -11.15 -10.83
CA ILE A 86 13.41 -12.39 -11.60
C ILE A 86 12.34 -12.45 -12.69
N ILE A 87 11.10 -12.11 -12.36
CA ILE A 87 9.94 -12.30 -13.25
C ILE A 87 9.83 -11.15 -14.26
N GLN A 88 9.91 -9.91 -13.78
CA GLN A 88 9.59 -8.71 -14.55
C GLN A 88 10.43 -7.51 -14.08
N PRO A 89 11.72 -7.43 -14.46
CA PRO A 89 12.62 -6.37 -14.01
C PRO A 89 12.12 -4.96 -14.33
N SER A 90 11.33 -4.78 -15.39
CA SER A 90 10.77 -3.49 -15.78
C SER A 90 9.83 -2.89 -14.72
N GLU A 91 9.14 -3.74 -13.96
CA GLU A 91 8.16 -3.32 -12.96
C GLU A 91 8.78 -3.08 -11.59
N ILE A 92 10.06 -3.45 -11.37
CA ILE A 92 10.70 -3.33 -10.07
C ILE A 92 10.80 -1.88 -9.61
N VAL A 93 11.13 -0.97 -10.53
CA VAL A 93 11.35 0.45 -10.21
C VAL A 93 10.01 1.09 -9.87
N VAL A 94 8.97 0.79 -10.65
CA VAL A 94 7.60 1.24 -10.38
C VAL A 94 7.13 0.70 -9.03
N PHE A 95 7.32 -0.59 -8.75
CA PHE A 95 6.93 -1.19 -7.48
C PHE A 95 7.66 -0.58 -6.28
N LEU A 96 8.98 -0.49 -6.36
CA LEU A 96 9.82 -0.01 -5.27
C LEU A 96 9.47 1.41 -4.88
N PHE A 97 9.15 2.28 -5.85
CA PHE A 97 8.93 3.70 -5.56
C PHE A 97 7.46 4.10 -5.55
N THR A 98 6.52 3.32 -6.08
CA THR A 98 5.10 3.69 -6.06
C THR A 98 4.23 2.70 -5.27
N THR A 99 3.81 1.60 -5.88
CA THR A 99 2.80 0.69 -5.34
C THR A 99 3.25 0.04 -4.03
N GLY A 100 4.48 -0.48 -3.98
CA GLY A 100 5.06 -1.07 -2.79
C GLY A 100 5.35 -0.03 -1.71
N LEU A 101 5.93 1.11 -2.06
CA LEU A 101 6.27 2.19 -1.11
C LEU A 101 5.04 2.84 -0.50
N LEU A 102 3.98 3.06 -1.29
CA LEU A 102 2.68 3.49 -0.79
C LEU A 102 2.10 2.44 0.15
N GLY A 103 2.21 1.15 -0.20
CA GLY A 103 1.69 0.06 0.62
C GLY A 103 2.36 0.00 1.99
N VAL A 104 3.69 0.13 2.03
CA VAL A 104 4.45 0.22 3.29
C VAL A 104 4.07 1.49 4.06
N GLY A 105 4.03 2.66 3.39
CA GLY A 105 3.70 3.94 4.02
C GLY A 105 2.31 3.94 4.66
N LEU A 106 1.30 3.44 3.95
CA LEU A 106 -0.05 3.25 4.47
C LEU A 106 -0.07 2.22 5.59
N GLY A 107 0.61 1.08 5.44
CA GLY A 107 0.65 0.04 6.46
C GLY A 107 1.29 0.48 7.78
N ILE A 108 2.39 1.24 7.71
CA ILE A 108 3.01 1.90 8.87
C ILE A 108 2.07 2.95 9.44
N GLY A 109 1.44 3.75 8.57
CA GLY A 109 0.45 4.75 8.95
C GLY A 109 -0.68 4.12 9.76
N PHE A 110 -1.27 3.02 9.27
CA PHE A 110 -2.25 2.24 10.02
C PHE A 110 -1.63 1.74 11.33
N LYS A 111 -0.47 1.08 11.32
CA LYS A 111 0.09 0.51 12.55
C LYS A 111 0.38 1.54 13.66
N LEU A 112 0.79 2.76 13.31
CA LEU A 112 1.30 3.75 14.27
C LEU A 112 0.32 4.92 14.52
N LEU A 113 -0.58 5.24 13.58
CA LEU A 113 -1.33 6.49 13.59
C LEU A 113 -2.81 6.26 13.82
N LYS A 114 -3.33 6.96 14.83
CA LYS A 114 -4.71 6.82 15.33
C LYS A 114 -5.76 7.53 14.46
N LYS A 115 -5.31 8.36 13.52
CA LYS A 115 -6.17 9.25 12.73
C LYS A 115 -6.06 8.91 11.26
N ARG A 116 -7.20 8.66 10.62
CA ARG A 116 -7.32 8.44 9.15
C ARG A 116 -6.56 9.46 8.33
N ILE A 117 -6.65 10.74 8.70
CA ILE A 117 -5.97 11.80 7.97
C ILE A 117 -4.45 11.61 8.00
N LEU A 118 -3.87 11.19 9.14
CA LEU A 118 -2.44 10.95 9.27
C LEU A 118 -1.99 9.71 8.50
N VAL A 119 -2.81 8.66 8.46
CA VAL A 119 -2.57 7.48 7.61
C VAL A 119 -2.52 7.89 6.13
N THR A 120 -3.48 8.69 5.68
CA THR A 120 -3.48 9.21 4.31
C THR A 120 -2.28 10.12 4.04
N MET A 121 -1.88 10.96 5.00
CA MET A 121 -0.71 11.83 4.83
C MET A 121 0.59 11.04 4.73
N THR A 122 0.75 9.97 5.52
CA THR A 122 1.94 9.11 5.43
C THR A 122 2.01 8.36 4.09
N GLY A 123 0.90 7.81 3.62
CA GLY A 123 0.84 7.20 2.28
C GLY A 123 1.13 8.21 1.16
N ALA A 124 0.52 9.40 1.22
CA ALA A 124 0.74 10.45 0.24
C ALA A 124 2.19 10.95 0.25
N PHE A 125 2.81 11.14 1.41
CA PHE A 125 4.21 11.53 1.52
C PHE A 125 5.15 10.46 0.94
N SER A 126 4.89 9.19 1.25
CA SER A 126 5.60 8.03 0.68
C SER A 126 5.53 8.04 -0.85
N LEU A 127 4.34 8.30 -1.40
CA LEU A 127 4.11 8.31 -2.84
C LEU A 127 4.72 9.53 -3.53
N VAL A 128 4.64 10.72 -2.92
CA VAL A 128 5.28 11.93 -3.46
C VAL A 128 6.79 11.74 -3.53
N LEU A 129 7.42 11.26 -2.46
CA LEU A 129 8.85 10.93 -2.47
C LEU A 129 9.18 9.93 -3.58
N GLY A 130 8.39 8.87 -3.68
CA GLY A 130 8.53 7.87 -4.72
C GLY A 130 8.47 8.40 -6.14
N VAL A 131 7.46 9.21 -6.45
CA VAL A 131 7.29 9.80 -7.78
C VAL A 131 8.39 10.82 -8.08
N ILE A 132 8.82 11.62 -7.11
CA ILE A 132 9.96 12.53 -7.26
C ILE A 132 11.22 11.74 -7.61
N VAL A 133 11.51 10.65 -6.89
CA VAL A 133 12.67 9.79 -7.19
C VAL A 133 12.57 9.20 -8.59
N LEU A 134 11.40 8.70 -8.99
CA LEU A 134 11.24 8.14 -10.34
C LEU A 134 11.42 9.18 -11.46
N LEU A 135 10.83 10.36 -11.31
CA LEU A 135 10.87 11.41 -12.34
C LEU A 135 12.28 12.02 -12.45
N TYR A 136 12.97 12.25 -11.34
CA TYR A 136 14.22 13.01 -11.35
C TYR A 136 15.48 12.13 -11.27
N LEU A 137 15.46 11.02 -10.54
CA LEU A 137 16.61 10.13 -10.43
C LEU A 137 16.64 9.11 -11.57
N PHE A 138 15.51 8.43 -11.81
CA PHE A 138 15.43 7.40 -12.85
C PHE A 138 15.02 7.94 -14.22
N GLN A 139 14.66 9.23 -14.30
CA GLN A 139 14.17 9.88 -15.53
C GLN A 139 13.05 9.07 -16.20
N PHE A 140 12.26 8.35 -15.38
CA PHE A 140 11.22 7.46 -15.87
C PHE A 140 9.95 8.31 -16.09
N PRO A 141 9.50 8.51 -17.34
CA PRO A 141 8.46 9.48 -17.65
C PRO A 141 7.06 8.92 -17.35
N ILE A 142 6.73 8.72 -16.08
CA ILE A 142 5.40 8.23 -15.64
C ILE A 142 4.29 9.21 -16.04
N LEU A 143 4.61 10.50 -16.05
CA LEU A 143 3.67 11.59 -16.37
C LEU A 143 3.74 12.02 -17.85
N GLY A 144 4.49 11.28 -18.68
CA GLY A 144 4.71 11.57 -20.09
C GLY A 144 5.97 12.41 -20.37
N PRO A 145 6.39 12.47 -21.66
CA PRO A 145 7.69 13.03 -22.08
C PRO A 145 7.86 14.54 -21.90
N GLY A 146 6.86 15.26 -21.38
CA GLY A 146 6.88 16.72 -21.19
C GLY A 146 7.36 17.22 -19.83
N VAL A 147 7.69 16.31 -18.88
CA VAL A 147 8.00 16.67 -17.47
C VAL A 147 9.50 16.49 -17.14
N THR A 148 10.38 16.74 -18.10
CA THR A 148 11.84 16.54 -17.95
C THR A 148 12.60 17.78 -17.44
N GLY A 149 11.90 18.89 -17.16
CA GLY A 149 12.48 20.12 -16.60
C GLY A 149 12.37 20.24 -15.07
N PRO A 150 12.95 21.30 -14.46
CA PRO A 150 12.76 21.60 -13.05
C PRO A 150 11.27 21.65 -12.72
N PRO A 151 10.82 21.01 -11.62
CA PRO A 151 9.40 20.98 -11.30
C PRO A 151 8.89 22.39 -11.04
N GLY A 152 8.04 22.90 -11.94
CA GLY A 152 7.29 24.12 -11.67
C GLY A 152 6.39 23.92 -10.44
N LEU A 153 6.17 24.98 -9.67
CA LEU A 153 5.34 24.96 -8.45
C LEU A 153 3.96 24.32 -8.70
N PHE A 154 3.34 24.59 -9.85
CA PHE A 154 2.07 24.00 -10.26
C PHE A 154 2.11 22.48 -10.46
N ILE A 155 3.22 21.94 -10.98
CA ILE A 155 3.41 20.50 -11.19
C ILE A 155 3.54 19.80 -9.82
N ILE A 156 4.30 20.39 -8.90
CA ILE A 156 4.46 19.85 -7.53
C ILE A 156 3.12 19.85 -6.79
N LEU A 157 2.37 20.95 -6.87
CA LEU A 157 1.04 21.06 -6.25
C LEU A 157 0.05 20.06 -6.85
N GLY A 158 0.01 19.96 -8.19
CA GLY A 158 -0.84 18.99 -8.89
C GLY A 158 -0.49 17.55 -8.51
N LEU A 159 0.80 17.20 -8.52
CA LEU A 159 1.29 15.89 -8.11
C LEU A 159 0.94 15.59 -6.65
N SER A 160 1.17 16.54 -5.75
CA SER A 160 0.85 16.38 -4.32
C SER A 160 -0.65 16.16 -4.10
N CYS A 161 -1.51 16.90 -4.81
CA CYS A 161 -2.96 16.72 -4.77
C CYS A 161 -3.36 15.33 -5.30
N PHE A 162 -2.79 14.90 -6.42
CA PHE A 162 -3.00 13.57 -6.98
C PHE A 162 -2.59 12.47 -6.00
N CYS A 163 -1.39 12.56 -5.42
CA CYS A 163 -0.89 11.59 -4.44
C CYS A 163 -1.76 11.52 -3.18
N LEU A 164 -2.29 12.67 -2.72
CA LEU A 164 -3.22 12.73 -1.61
C LEU A 164 -4.54 12.02 -1.92
N LEU A 165 -5.14 12.29 -3.08
CA LEU A 165 -6.36 11.63 -3.53
C LEU A 165 -6.15 10.12 -3.69
N TYR A 166 -5.04 9.73 -4.32
CA TYR A 166 -4.70 8.33 -4.55
C TYR A 166 -4.47 7.58 -3.23
N SER A 167 -3.71 8.16 -2.31
CA SER A 167 -3.50 7.59 -0.99
C SER A 167 -4.80 7.49 -0.18
N TRP A 168 -5.71 8.46 -0.34
CA TRP A 168 -7.01 8.42 0.33
C TRP A 168 -7.90 7.28 -0.17
N ILE A 169 -7.91 7.04 -1.48
CA ILE A 169 -8.62 5.90 -2.10
C ILE A 169 -8.07 4.59 -1.52
N TRP A 170 -6.74 4.41 -1.54
CA TRP A 170 -6.10 3.21 -1.02
C TRP A 170 -6.28 3.00 0.47
N MET A 171 -6.26 4.08 1.27
CA MET A 171 -6.59 4.03 2.70
C MET A 171 -8.02 3.52 2.91
N ARG A 172 -9.00 4.00 2.14
CA ARG A 172 -10.38 3.51 2.24
C ARG A 172 -10.51 2.05 1.83
N ILE A 173 -9.91 1.65 0.71
CA ILE A 173 -9.93 0.26 0.25
C ILE A 173 -9.31 -0.66 1.32
N SER A 174 -8.16 -0.28 1.87
CA SER A 174 -7.46 -1.05 2.91
C SER A 174 -8.33 -1.22 4.16
N LEU A 175 -9.02 -0.16 4.60
CA LEU A 175 -9.96 -0.24 5.71
C LEU A 175 -11.09 -1.24 5.45
N VAL A 176 -11.68 -1.22 4.25
CA VAL A 176 -12.74 -2.17 3.88
C VAL A 176 -12.23 -3.61 3.90
N MET A 177 -11.01 -3.85 3.39
CA MET A 177 -10.38 -5.18 3.43
C MET A 177 -10.21 -5.66 4.88
N MET A 178 -9.69 -4.81 5.77
CA MET A 178 -9.48 -5.15 7.18
C MET A 178 -10.78 -5.52 7.89
N VAL A 179 -11.83 -4.72 7.72
CA VAL A 179 -13.15 -4.99 8.34
C VAL A 179 -13.73 -6.32 7.87
N LYS A 180 -13.58 -6.61 6.57
CA LYS A 180 -14.09 -7.87 6.01
C LYS A 180 -13.36 -9.08 6.56
N LEU A 181 -12.04 -8.99 6.73
CA LEU A 181 -11.21 -10.05 7.33
C LEU A 181 -11.57 -10.29 8.80
N GLU A 182 -11.73 -9.22 9.59
CA GLU A 182 -12.11 -9.32 11.01
C GLU A 182 -13.48 -9.99 11.18
N ARG A 183 -14.48 -9.59 10.36
CA ARG A 183 -15.82 -10.17 10.39
C ARG A 183 -15.83 -11.67 10.06
N GLN A 184 -15.01 -12.10 9.10
CA GLN A 184 -14.92 -13.53 8.78
C GLN A 184 -14.27 -14.34 9.90
N TYR A 185 -13.25 -13.78 10.56
CA TYR A 185 -12.58 -14.42 11.68
C TYR A 185 -13.52 -14.57 12.89
N SER A 186 -14.30 -13.53 13.22
CA SER A 186 -15.24 -13.58 14.34
C SER A 186 -16.35 -14.62 14.14
N LEU A 187 -16.82 -14.81 12.90
CA LEU A 187 -17.84 -15.80 12.56
C LEU A 187 -17.33 -17.24 12.74
N ARG A 188 -16.11 -17.54 12.28
CA ARG A 188 -15.51 -18.87 12.45
C ARG A 188 -15.27 -19.23 13.92
N ARG A 189 -14.90 -18.26 14.75
CA ARG A 189 -14.72 -18.46 16.20
C ARG A 189 -16.02 -18.75 16.94
N SER A 190 -17.16 -18.28 16.44
CA SER A 190 -18.47 -18.57 17.01
C SER A 190 -19.01 -19.96 16.64
N GLN A 191 -18.37 -20.66 15.71
CA GLN A 191 -18.77 -21.98 15.20
C GLN A 191 -17.84 -23.12 15.65
N ALA A 192 -16.79 -22.81 16.40
CA ALA A 192 -15.80 -23.75 16.96
C ALA A 192 -15.93 -23.78 18.48
#